data_AF-A0A7S4NVX0-F1
#
_entry.id   AF-A0A7S4NVX0-F1
#
_cell.length_a   1.000
_cell.length_b   1.000
_cell.length_c   1.000
_cell.angle_alpha   90.00
_cell.angle_beta   90.00
_cell.angle_gamma   90.00
#
_symmetry.space_group_name_H-M   'P 1'
#
loop_
_entity.id
_entity.type
_entity.pdbx_description
1 polymer ?
#
loop_
_entity_poly.entity_id
_entity_poly.type
_entity_poly.pdbx_seq_one_letter_code
_entity_poly.pdbx_strand_id
1 'polypeptide(L)'
;RMGKREKGDVVVKKVGVVGAGLMGGGIAMCCVDVGLPVVLLDIDKKGLERGLSVIKKNYMTSVARKKITQHEAEKRFSLITGSVSYDDLHDVDIVVEAVFEDMNIKKKIFAKLDEVCKQDAIL
;
A
#
# COMPACT_ATOMS: atom_id res chain seq x y z
N ARG A 1 21.96 9.23 10.28
CA ARG A 1 23.30 8.87 9.72
C ARG A 1 23.22 9.02 8.20
N MET A 2 23.98 9.93 7.59
CA MET A 2 24.00 10.11 6.12
C MET A 2 25.24 9.42 5.53
N GLY A 3 25.08 8.17 5.11
CA GLY A 3 25.97 7.54 4.13
C GLY A 3 25.44 7.88 2.73
N LYS A 4 26.32 8.30 1.81
CA LYS A 4 26.00 8.49 0.39
C LYS A 4 25.48 7.16 -0.16
N ARG A 5 24.20 7.09 -0.52
CA ARG A 5 23.61 5.94 -1.24
C ARG A 5 24.17 5.94 -2.67
N GLU A 6 24.80 4.85 -3.07
CA GLU A 6 25.12 4.63 -4.49
C GLU A 6 23.82 4.52 -5.29
N LYS A 7 23.80 5.17 -6.46
CA LYS A 7 22.62 5.33 -7.31
C LYS A 7 22.42 4.06 -8.14
N GLY A 8 22.05 2.96 -7.49
CA GLY A 8 21.58 1.74 -8.16
C GLY A 8 20.06 1.81 -8.38
N ASP A 9 19.56 1.19 -9.46
CA ASP A 9 18.12 1.03 -9.67
C ASP A 9 17.52 0.22 -8.51
N VAL A 10 16.59 0.81 -7.75
CA VAL A 10 15.89 0.11 -6.66
C VAL A 10 14.80 -0.76 -7.29
N VAL A 11 14.99 -2.08 -7.24
CA VAL A 11 13.99 -3.03 -7.73
C VAL A 11 12.87 -3.14 -6.69
N VAL A 12 11.72 -2.53 -6.97
CA VAL A 12 10.52 -2.63 -6.13
C VAL A 12 9.81 -3.96 -6.42
N LYS A 13 9.70 -4.82 -5.40
CA LYS A 13 8.99 -6.11 -5.43
C LYS A 13 7.73 -6.11 -4.57
N LYS A 14 7.65 -5.27 -3.53
CA LYS A 14 6.51 -5.19 -2.60
C LYS A 14 6.35 -3.76 -2.10
N VAL A 15 5.09 -3.30 -2.04
CA VAL A 15 4.73 -1.93 -1.65
C VAL A 15 3.93 -1.94 -0.34
N GLY A 16 4.28 -1.07 0.59
CA GLY A 16 3.44 -0.71 1.72
C GLY A 16 2.60 0.52 1.41
N VAL A 17 1.32 0.52 1.75
CA VAL A 17 0.45 1.71 1.69
C VAL A 17 -0.15 1.95 3.06
N VAL A 18 0.11 3.12 3.65
CA VAL A 18 -0.40 3.48 4.98
C VAL A 18 -1.62 4.39 4.84
N GLY A 19 -2.78 3.88 5.25
CA GLY A 19 -4.10 4.49 5.11
C GLY A 19 -4.92 3.83 4.00
N ALA A 20 -6.07 3.24 4.33
CA ALA A 20 -6.97 2.56 3.39
C ALA A 20 -8.11 3.45 2.88
N GLY A 21 -7.96 4.77 3.03
CA GLY A 21 -8.89 5.77 2.50
C GLY A 21 -8.89 5.86 0.97
N LEU A 22 -9.53 6.90 0.44
CA LEU A 22 -9.66 7.10 -1.02
C LEU A 22 -8.30 7.08 -1.74
N MET A 23 -7.33 7.83 -1.22
CA MET A 23 -6.00 7.95 -1.81
C MET A 23 -5.25 6.63 -1.74
N GLY A 24 -5.12 6.04 -0.54
CA GLY A 24 -4.37 4.79 -0.36
C GLY A 24 -4.99 3.61 -1.10
N GLY A 25 -6.32 3.52 -1.19
CA GLY A 25 -6.98 2.52 -2.03
C GLY A 25 -6.68 2.69 -3.52
N GLY A 26 -6.64 3.93 -4.02
CA GLY A 26 -6.25 4.22 -5.41
C GLY A 26 -4.78 3.90 -5.69
N ILE A 27 -3.87 4.24 -4.77
CA ILE A 27 -2.45 3.92 -4.86
C ILE A 27 -2.25 2.40 -4.87
N ALA A 28 -2.90 1.68 -3.95
CA ALA A 28 -2.86 0.23 -3.90
C ALA A 28 -3.31 -0.41 -5.23
N MET A 29 -4.42 0.07 -5.81
CA MET A 29 -4.89 -0.35 -7.13
C MET A 29 -3.86 -0.09 -8.23
N CYS A 30 -3.24 1.08 -8.28
CA CYS A 30 -2.20 1.39 -9.26
C CYS A 30 -1.03 0.39 -9.20
N CYS A 31 -0.60 0.02 -8.00
CA CYS A 31 0.49 -0.94 -7.80
C CYS A 31 0.09 -2.35 -8.26
N VAL A 32 -1.05 -2.88 -7.82
CA VAL A 32 -1.45 -4.25 -8.19
C VAL A 32 -1.87 -4.37 -9.66
N ASP A 33 -2.31 -3.28 -10.29
CA ASP A 33 -2.61 -3.24 -11.72
C ASP A 33 -1.37 -3.48 -12.60
N VAL A 34 -0.18 -3.11 -12.10
CA VAL A 34 1.12 -3.44 -12.72
C VAL A 34 1.77 -4.70 -12.14
N GLY A 35 1.04 -5.43 -11.28
CA GLY A 35 1.47 -6.72 -10.72
C GLY A 35 2.35 -6.63 -9.47
N LEU A 36 2.45 -5.46 -8.82
CA LEU A 36 3.20 -5.31 -7.57
C LEU A 36 2.31 -5.65 -6.36
N PRO A 37 2.67 -6.64 -5.52
CA PRO A 37 2.00 -6.92 -4.26
C PRO A 37 1.99 -5.71 -3.32
N VAL A 38 0.87 -5.53 -2.62
CA VAL A 38 0.65 -4.41 -1.69
C VAL A 38 0.27 -4.92 -0.30
N VAL A 39 0.89 -4.36 0.73
CA VAL A 39 0.37 -4.39 2.10
C VAL A 39 -0.38 -3.09 2.34
N LEU A 40 -1.71 -3.17 2.46
CA LEU A 40 -2.57 -2.03 2.76
C LEU A 40 -2.82 -1.98 4.27
N LEU A 41 -2.17 -1.02 4.93
CA LEU A 41 -2.27 -0.83 6.36
C LEU A 41 -3.31 0.25 6.69
N ASP A 42 -4.14 0.01 7.71
CA ASP A 42 -4.94 1.06 8.35
C ASP A 42 -4.82 0.95 9.88
N ILE A 43 -5.22 1.99 10.60
CA ILE A 43 -5.12 2.04 12.07
C ILE A 43 -6.10 1.09 12.75
N ASP A 44 -7.19 0.74 12.07
CA ASP A 44 -8.20 -0.16 12.60
C ASP A 44 -8.85 -1.03 11.51
N LYS A 45 -9.48 -2.13 11.95
CA LYS A 45 -10.10 -3.11 11.05
C LYS A 45 -11.26 -2.52 10.25
N LYS A 46 -12.00 -1.56 10.81
CA LYS A 46 -13.19 -0.99 10.18
C LYS A 46 -12.79 -0.08 9.01
N GLY A 47 -11.75 0.73 9.18
CA GLY A 47 -11.13 1.54 8.13
C GLY A 47 -10.59 0.66 7.02
N LEU A 48 -9.84 -0.38 7.39
CA LEU A 48 -9.29 -1.36 6.45
C LEU A 48 -10.37 -2.07 5.62
N GLU A 49 -11.39 -2.65 6.28
CA GLU A 49 -12.49 -3.36 5.61
C GLU A 49 -13.27 -2.44 4.66
N ARG A 50 -13.48 -1.17 5.06
CA ARG A 50 -14.09 -0.17 4.20
C ARG A 50 -13.23 0.10 2.96
N GLY A 51 -11.93 0.29 3.12
CA GLY A 51 -10.99 0.49 2.02
C GLY A 51 -10.96 -0.67 1.04
N LEU A 52 -10.82 -1.89 1.55
CA LEU A 52 -10.85 -3.13 0.75
C LEU A 52 -12.18 -3.30 0.00
N SER A 53 -13.30 -2.98 0.65
CA SER A 53 -14.63 -3.02 0.02
C SER A 53 -14.76 -2.03 -1.14
N VAL A 54 -14.20 -0.82 -0.99
CA VAL A 54 -14.18 0.19 -2.07
C VAL A 54 -13.32 -0.27 -3.24
N ILE A 55 -12.12 -0.80 -2.99
CA ILE A 55 -11.25 -1.36 -4.02
C ILE A 55 -11.96 -2.48 -4.79
N LYS A 56 -12.58 -3.42 -4.07
CA LYS A 56 -13.34 -4.52 -4.68
C LYS A 56 -14.47 -3.99 -5.56
N LYS A 57 -15.24 -3.00 -5.07
CA LYS A 57 -16.32 -2.36 -5.85
C LYS A 57 -15.80 -1.67 -7.11
N ASN A 58 -14.64 -1.04 -7.06
CA ASN A 58 -14.02 -0.40 -8.22
C ASN A 58 -13.66 -1.44 -9.28
N TYR A 59 -13.08 -2.59 -8.89
CA TYR A 59 -12.81 -3.68 -9.82
C TYR A 59 -14.08 -4.25 -10.44
N MET A 60 -15.13 -4.51 -9.64
CA MET A 60 -16.41 -4.97 -10.18
C MET A 60 -17.04 -3.97 -11.16
N THR A 61 -16.85 -2.67 -10.92
CA THR A 61 -17.30 -1.62 -11.85
C THR A 61 -16.52 -1.69 -13.17
N SER A 62 -15.21 -1.92 -13.12
CA SER A 62 -14.38 -2.12 -14.32
C SER A 62 -14.76 -3.38 -15.11
N VAL A 63 -15.11 -4.47 -14.41
CA VAL A 63 -15.63 -5.71 -15.03
C VAL A 63 -16.98 -5.44 -15.70
N ALA A 64 -17.92 -4.78 -15.01
CA ALA A 64 -19.24 -4.45 -15.58
C ALA A 64 -19.13 -3.56 -16.83
N ARG A 65 -18.10 -2.70 -16.87
CA ARG A 65 -17.76 -1.85 -18.02
C ARG A 65 -16.91 -2.57 -19.09
N LYS A 66 -16.66 -3.87 -18.94
CA LYS A 66 -15.84 -4.71 -19.84
C LYS A 66 -14.41 -4.18 -20.07
N LYS A 67 -13.85 -3.44 -19.10
CA LYS A 67 -12.47 -2.94 -19.17
C LYS A 67 -11.44 -3.99 -18.78
N ILE A 68 -11.84 -4.93 -17.93
CA ILE A 68 -11.07 -6.08 -17.47
C ILE A 68 -12.02 -7.27 -17.31
N THR A 69 -11.47 -8.48 -17.28
CA THR A 69 -12.18 -9.72 -16.98
C THR A 69 -12.35 -9.91 -15.47
N GLN A 70 -13.28 -10.77 -15.07
CA GLN A 70 -13.46 -11.18 -13.67
C GLN A 70 -12.17 -11.80 -13.10
N HIS A 71 -11.48 -12.62 -13.90
CA HIS A 71 -10.24 -13.26 -13.49
C HIS A 71 -9.10 -12.24 -13.24
N GLU A 72 -8.97 -11.22 -14.09
CA GLU A 72 -7.99 -10.15 -13.86
C GLU A 72 -8.28 -9.34 -12.60
N ALA A 73 -9.56 -9.04 -12.34
CA ALA A 73 -9.99 -8.36 -11.11
C ALA A 73 -9.62 -9.17 -9.86
N GLU A 74 -9.93 -10.46 -9.85
CA GLU A 74 -9.61 -11.37 -8.74
C GLU A 74 -8.09 -11.50 -8.55
N LYS A 75 -7.33 -11.66 -9.64
CA LYS A 75 -5.88 -11.71 -9.61
C LYS A 75 -5.28 -10.46 -8.97
N ARG A 76 -5.68 -9.27 -9.42
CA ARG A 76 -5.20 -7.99 -8.87
C ARG A 76 -5.59 -7.81 -7.41
N PHE A 77 -6.83 -8.13 -7.06
CA PHE A 77 -7.28 -8.04 -5.68
C PHE A 77 -6.51 -9.00 -4.75
N SER A 78 -6.16 -10.19 -5.24
CA SER A 78 -5.38 -11.17 -4.47
C SER A 78 -3.95 -10.72 -4.12
N LEU A 79 -3.43 -9.71 -4.83
CA LEU A 79 -2.14 -9.10 -4.53
C LEU A 79 -2.19 -8.09 -3.36
N ILE A 80 -3.38 -7.77 -2.84
CA ILE A 80 -3.56 -6.85 -1.71
C ILE A 80 -3.71 -7.65 -0.42
N THR A 81 -2.76 -7.46 0.50
CA THR A 81 -2.84 -7.96 1.88
C THR A 81 -3.23 -6.82 2.80
N GLY A 82 -4.40 -6.92 3.45
CA GLY A 82 -4.83 -5.94 4.43
C GLY A 82 -4.19 -6.18 5.80
N SER A 83 -3.75 -5.14 6.49
CA SER A 83 -3.16 -5.22 7.83
C SER A 83 -3.57 -4.06 8.74
N VAL A 84 -3.47 -4.30 10.05
CA VAL A 84 -3.56 -3.29 11.12
C VAL A 84 -2.28 -3.23 11.98
N SER A 85 -1.21 -3.90 11.52
CA SER A 85 0.08 -3.97 12.21
C SER A 85 1.18 -3.41 11.32
N TYR A 86 1.96 -2.48 11.87
CA TYR A 86 3.14 -1.96 11.17
C TYR A 86 4.17 -3.05 10.89
N ASP A 87 4.24 -4.09 11.74
CA ASP A 87 5.18 -5.21 11.61
C ASP A 87 5.02 -5.96 10.27
N ASP A 88 3.86 -5.90 9.64
CA ASP A 88 3.62 -6.50 8.32
C ASP A 88 4.28 -5.71 7.17
N LEU A 89 4.89 -4.56 7.46
CA LEU A 89 5.65 -3.74 6.52
C LEU A 89 7.16 -4.04 6.53
N HIS A 90 7.64 -4.98 7.35
CA HIS A 90 9.07 -5.21 7.54
C HIS A 90 9.85 -5.56 6.25
N ASP A 91 9.21 -6.18 5.26
CA ASP A 91 9.82 -6.69 4.02
C ASP A 91 9.51 -5.83 2.77
N VAL A 92 8.77 -4.72 2.89
CA VAL A 92 8.41 -3.87 1.74
C VAL A 92 9.59 -3.03 1.24
N ASP A 93 9.66 -2.77 -0.06
CA ASP A 93 10.73 -1.98 -0.69
C ASP A 93 10.45 -0.47 -0.67
N ILE A 94 9.17 -0.11 -0.69
CA ILE A 94 8.70 1.28 -0.67
C ILE A 94 7.40 1.38 0.11
N VAL A 95 7.28 2.42 0.93
CA VAL A 95 6.06 2.78 1.63
C VAL A 95 5.50 4.07 1.04
N VAL A 96 4.20 4.10 0.79
CA VAL A 96 3.47 5.32 0.43
C VAL A 96 2.48 5.63 1.55
N GLU A 97 2.72 6.73 2.25
CA GLU A 97 1.81 7.21 3.28
C GLU A 97 0.70 8.07 2.66
N ALA A 98 -0.55 7.75 2.99
CA ALA A 98 -1.76 8.36 2.47
C ALA A 98 -2.82 8.55 3.57
N VAL A 99 -2.38 9.03 4.73
CA VAL A 99 -3.22 9.39 5.88
C VAL A 99 -3.60 10.88 5.85
N PHE A 100 -4.32 11.32 6.88
CA PHE A 100 -4.73 12.70 7.04
C PHE A 100 -3.53 13.66 7.09
N GLU A 101 -3.73 14.86 6.54
CA GLU A 101 -2.70 15.91 6.45
C GLU A 101 -2.48 16.59 7.80
N ASP A 102 -1.76 15.91 8.69
CA ASP A 102 -1.29 16.43 9.97
C ASP A 102 0.18 16.06 10.20
N MET A 103 1.02 17.07 10.43
CA MET A 103 2.46 16.88 10.58
C MET A 103 2.87 16.06 11.79
N ASN A 104 2.12 16.13 12.89
CA ASN A 104 2.42 15.34 14.09
C ASN A 104 2.08 13.88 13.88
N ILE A 105 0.97 13.60 13.18
CA ILE A 105 0.58 12.25 12.79
C ILE A 105 1.61 11.67 11.84
N LYS A 106 1.97 12.37 10.75
CA LYS A 106 2.96 11.88 9.79
C LYS A 106 4.31 11.60 10.44
N LYS A 107 4.83 12.47 11.31
CA LYS A 107 6.08 12.22 12.05
C LYS A 107 6.03 10.94 12.88
N LYS A 108 4.91 10.65 13.56
CA LYS A 108 4.75 9.42 14.35
C LYS A 108 4.72 8.18 13.46
N ILE A 109 4.01 8.26 12.33
CA ILE A 109 3.96 7.18 11.33
C ILE A 109 5.37 6.90 10.82
N PHE A 110 6.08 7.92 10.35
CA PHE A 110 7.44 7.76 9.81
C PHE A 110 8.44 7.26 10.84
N ALA A 111 8.34 7.67 12.11
CA ALA A 111 9.14 7.09 13.18
C ALA A 111 8.88 5.57 13.33
N LYS A 112 7.61 5.15 13.24
CA LYS A 112 7.27 3.72 13.31
C LYS A 112 7.72 2.95 12.07
N LEU A 113 7.64 3.57 10.89
CA LEU A 113 8.14 2.98 9.66
C LEU A 113 9.66 2.80 9.69
N ASP A 114 10.41 3.78 10.21
CA ASP A 114 11.88 3.71 10.35
C ASP A 114 12.33 2.60 11.33
N GLU A 115 11.51 2.27 12.33
CA GLU A 115 11.77 1.15 13.25
C GLU A 115 11.55 -0.22 12.61
N VAL A 116 10.54 -0.35 11.74
CA VAL A 116 10.01 -1.64 11.30
C VAL A 116 10.49 -2.04 9.91
N CYS A 117 10.55 -1.07 8.99
CA CYS A 117 10.93 -1.35 7.61
C CYS A 117 12.42 -1.71 7.53
N LYS A 118 12.77 -2.56 6.57
CA LYS A 118 14.17 -2.83 6.23
C LYS A 118 14.93 -1.53 5.89
N GLN A 119 16.22 -1.54 6.17
CA GLN A 119 17.08 -0.34 6.09
C GLN A 119 17.15 0.31 4.71
N ASP A 120 16.93 -0.45 3.64
CA ASP A 120 16.96 0.01 2.26
C ASP A 120 15.58 0.40 1.71
N ALA A 121 14.52 0.31 2.53
CA ALA A 121 13.18 0.75 2.13
C ALA A 121 13.13 2.26 1.86
N ILE A 122 12.36 2.65 0.85
CA ILE A 122 12.03 4.05 0.57
C ILE A 122 10.80 4.42 1.41
N LEU A 123 10.92 5.46 2.22
CA LEU A 123 9.85 6.04 3.04
C LEU A 123 9.52 7.45 2.55
#